data_AF-A0A095XXC8-F1
#
_entry.id   AF-A0A095XXC8-F1
#
_cell.length_a   1.000
_cell.length_b   1.000
_cell.length_c   1.000
_cell.angle_alpha   90.00
_cell.angle_beta   90.00
_cell.angle_gamma   90.00
#
_symmetry.space_group_name_H-M   'P 1'
#
loop_
_entity.id
_entity.type
_entity.pdbx_description
1 polymer ?
#
loop_
_entity_poly.entity_id
_entity_poly.type
_entity_poly.pdbx_seq_one_letter_code
_entity_poly.pdbx_strand_id
1 'polypeptide(L)'
;MKMNLSKKLAISVLLLSLGLSQVACQSQSSKDDMFNQVGQSQEADKENRQNLKALEDLVGIKDIESIKITLDDWIGGHDSKKNDILVLERTLDIKSKSQVLAFADIFMGVGKKDLKGDEIYKEALSQKEDIVNRLKLSPEKAMIDSYIKDIKENKHGYYKNTTIKGNVEPKSSISFKSKSGDQVDFVLENALGRDLLLVNKKGSIYKLRYEDLDYIIYTMMDSHDKGPLSKDLDKYVKDKGDYIKYRISHVDVKLPNKLEEPTYGDRFNLYLAYVNDLLKNTDFKDGLAPYRGQDLSFERYRLNKESQKRPKAEESYLVAVFSGDKLVGAYKDFYGNTNSFDGKTLEDLLKIEYKDWVKTKMVHDKEAAELDKLGDKGIIRKFVELQNARDKRQEGLRLPDYRDGYSKLFKSKHDVEDGYIENIISAKLLSIKPDERKFEVGLNTIDKAYMVEVDYKFKEVIVIENGVDEKSYEMINLGPGLGYRIYQMGY
;
A
#
# COMPACT_ATOMS: atom_id res chain seq x y z
N MET A 1 28.94 68.40 29.95
CA MET A 1 28.38 67.03 30.00
C MET A 1 28.08 66.52 28.59
N LYS A 2 29.08 66.10 27.83
CA LYS A 2 28.93 65.48 26.50
C LYS A 2 30.08 64.50 26.34
N MET A 3 29.97 63.27 26.84
CA MET A 3 30.93 62.20 26.50
C MET A 3 30.56 60.77 26.91
N ASN A 4 29.35 60.49 27.43
CA ASN A 4 29.00 59.14 27.90
C ASN A 4 27.88 58.41 27.14
N LEU A 5 27.30 59.02 26.09
CA LEU A 5 26.28 58.35 25.28
C LEU A 5 26.86 57.51 24.14
N SER A 6 27.95 57.96 23.49
CA SER A 6 28.48 57.28 22.30
C SER A 6 29.16 55.93 22.59
N LYS A 7 29.85 55.81 23.73
CA LYS A 7 30.46 54.52 24.15
C LYS A 7 29.41 53.48 24.56
N LYS A 8 28.31 53.90 25.21
CA LYS A 8 27.21 52.98 25.55
C LYS A 8 26.45 52.53 24.30
N LEU A 9 26.21 53.42 23.34
CA LEU A 9 25.53 53.05 22.09
C LEU A 9 26.38 52.11 21.22
N ALA A 10 27.70 52.35 21.13
CA ALA A 10 28.60 51.47 20.37
C ALA A 10 28.71 50.06 20.97
N ILE A 11 28.72 49.95 22.31
CA ILE A 11 28.74 48.65 23.00
C ILE A 11 27.38 47.94 22.86
N SER A 12 26.26 48.66 22.89
CA SER A 12 24.93 48.08 22.64
C SER A 12 24.76 47.58 21.21
N VAL A 13 25.27 48.30 20.20
CA VAL A 13 25.21 47.86 18.79
C VAL A 13 26.14 46.67 18.53
N LEU A 14 27.33 46.62 19.15
CA LEU A 14 28.21 45.44 19.05
C LEU A 14 27.62 44.21 19.74
N LEU A 15 26.98 44.36 20.91
CA LEU A 15 26.30 43.27 21.62
C LEU A 15 25.03 42.80 20.89
N LEU A 16 24.31 43.70 20.19
CA LEU A 16 23.21 43.31 19.31
C LEU A 16 23.70 42.57 18.06
N SER A 17 24.87 42.93 17.49
CA SER A 17 25.44 42.19 16.35
C SER A 17 26.04 40.82 16.74
N LEU A 18 26.56 40.69 17.97
CA LEU A 18 27.07 39.42 18.51
C LEU A 18 25.94 38.53 19.08
N GLY A 19 24.85 39.13 19.57
CA GLY A 19 23.65 38.42 20.00
C GLY A 19 22.79 37.91 18.84
N LEU A 20 22.70 38.66 17.72
CA LEU A 20 21.97 38.22 16.53
C LEU A 20 22.68 37.12 15.76
N SER A 21 24.01 37.05 15.81
CA SER A 21 24.79 35.97 15.20
C SER A 21 24.78 34.68 16.04
N GLN A 22 24.63 34.75 17.37
CA GLN A 22 24.48 33.55 18.21
C GLN A 22 23.04 33.00 18.27
N VAL A 23 22.01 33.85 18.16
CA VAL A 23 20.62 33.36 18.03
C VAL A 23 20.37 32.76 16.62
N ALA A 24 21.09 33.22 15.59
CA ALA A 24 21.05 32.58 14.27
C ALA A 24 21.84 31.26 14.22
N CYS A 25 22.99 31.16 14.91
CA CYS A 25 23.81 29.94 14.92
C CYS A 25 23.31 28.81 15.82
N GLN A 26 22.37 29.04 16.76
CA GLN A 26 21.72 27.95 17.51
C GLN A 26 20.56 27.27 16.77
N SER A 27 20.16 27.77 15.58
CA SER A 27 19.09 27.16 14.77
C SER A 27 19.57 26.19 13.69
N GLN A 28 20.90 26.01 13.56
CA GLN A 28 21.48 25.13 12.55
C GLN A 28 21.85 23.74 13.07
N SER A 29 22.03 23.55 14.39
CA SER A 29 22.40 22.24 14.94
C SER A 29 21.22 21.27 15.15
N SER A 30 20.02 21.61 14.67
CA SER A 30 18.82 20.76 14.78
C SER A 30 18.12 20.49 13.44
N LYS A 31 18.73 20.91 12.31
CA LYS A 31 18.16 20.73 10.96
C LYS A 31 18.48 19.38 10.31
N ASP A 32 19.50 18.66 10.79
CA ASP A 32 19.83 17.31 10.29
C ASP A 32 18.78 16.24 10.72
N ASP A 33 17.79 16.66 11.51
CA ASP A 33 16.91 15.81 12.28
C ASP A 33 15.46 15.74 11.77
N MET A 34 15.12 16.43 10.67
CA MET A 34 13.75 16.56 10.19
C MET A 34 13.47 15.71 8.95
N PHE A 35 12.19 15.44 8.69
CA PHE A 35 11.72 14.65 7.55
C PHE A 35 12.17 15.22 6.21
N ASN A 36 12.18 16.54 6.06
CA ASN A 36 12.58 17.24 4.84
C ASN A 36 13.74 18.17 5.17
N GLN A 37 14.75 18.26 4.30
CA GLN A 37 15.91 19.15 4.48
C GLN A 37 15.50 20.63 4.54
N VAL A 38 14.47 21.04 3.78
CA VAL A 38 13.99 22.43 3.68
C VAL A 38 12.48 22.45 3.41
N GLY A 39 11.78 23.47 3.93
CA GLY A 39 10.42 23.82 3.50
C GLY A 39 9.27 23.18 4.30
N GLN A 40 9.56 22.38 5.32
CA GLN A 40 8.53 21.81 6.21
C GLN A 40 7.80 22.93 6.97
N SER A 41 6.46 22.82 7.08
CA SER A 41 5.66 23.78 7.86
C SER A 41 6.00 23.70 9.35
N GLN A 42 5.83 24.81 10.07
CA GLN A 42 6.07 24.85 11.52
C GLN A 42 5.09 23.94 12.27
N GLU A 43 3.86 23.84 11.76
CA GLU A 43 2.82 22.96 12.26
C GLU A 43 3.25 21.49 12.14
N ALA A 44 3.77 21.08 10.97
CA ALA A 44 4.28 19.73 10.76
C ALA A 44 5.46 19.41 11.67
N ASP A 45 6.43 20.32 11.81
CA ASP A 45 7.57 20.11 12.72
C ASP A 45 7.11 19.92 14.17
N LYS A 46 6.20 20.79 14.63
CA LYS A 46 5.66 20.72 15.98
C LYS A 46 4.94 19.41 16.24
N GLU A 47 4.04 18.98 15.35
CA GLU A 47 3.30 17.72 15.50
C GLU A 47 4.23 16.51 15.47
N ASN A 48 5.17 16.46 14.53
CA ASN A 48 6.10 15.33 14.42
C ASN A 48 6.98 15.20 15.66
N ARG A 49 7.44 16.31 16.24
CA ARG A 49 8.18 16.31 17.52
C ARG A 49 7.30 15.86 18.68
N GLN A 50 6.03 16.28 18.71
CA GLN A 50 5.07 15.84 19.73
C GLN A 50 4.80 14.33 19.63
N ASN A 51 4.63 13.80 18.42
CA ASN A 51 4.45 12.37 18.18
C ASN A 51 5.68 11.56 18.59
N LEU A 52 6.90 12.01 18.21
CA LEU A 52 8.13 11.35 18.65
C LEU A 52 8.25 11.35 20.18
N LYS A 53 8.03 12.49 20.82
CA LYS A 53 8.08 12.58 22.28
C LYS A 53 7.04 11.69 22.95
N ALA A 54 5.82 11.63 22.42
CA ALA A 54 4.78 10.76 22.95
C ALA A 54 5.12 9.27 22.78
N LEU A 55 5.82 8.90 21.70
CA LEU A 55 6.38 7.56 21.52
C LEU A 55 7.47 7.28 22.56
N GLU A 56 8.42 8.20 22.77
CA GLU A 56 9.47 8.09 23.78
C GLU A 56 8.89 7.92 25.20
N ASP A 57 7.89 8.72 25.55
CA ASP A 57 7.18 8.65 26.83
C ASP A 57 6.42 7.32 26.99
N LEU A 58 5.83 6.80 25.91
CA LEU A 58 5.15 5.50 25.89
C LEU A 58 6.13 4.33 26.07
N VAL A 59 7.27 4.40 25.39
CA VAL A 59 8.31 3.35 25.40
C VAL A 59 9.14 3.40 26.68
N GLY A 60 9.29 4.59 27.26
CA GLY A 60 10.12 4.85 28.43
C GLY A 60 11.61 5.00 28.12
N ILE A 61 11.97 5.33 26.87
CA ILE A 61 13.33 5.67 26.45
C ILE A 61 13.32 6.95 25.63
N LYS A 62 14.39 7.74 25.75
CA LYS A 62 14.62 8.94 24.94
C LYS A 62 15.55 8.65 23.78
N ASP A 63 15.56 9.54 22.79
CA ASP A 63 16.48 9.54 21.67
C ASP A 63 16.47 8.19 20.93
N ILE A 64 15.26 7.72 20.57
CA ILE A 64 15.06 6.48 19.80
C ILE A 64 15.85 6.60 18.49
N GLU A 65 16.83 5.71 18.32
CA GLU A 65 17.72 5.66 17.16
C GLU A 65 17.21 4.67 16.11
N SER A 66 16.72 3.51 16.57
CA SER A 66 16.25 2.45 15.68
C SER A 66 15.10 1.67 16.31
N ILE A 67 14.24 1.13 15.45
CA ILE A 67 13.13 0.27 15.81
C ILE A 67 13.29 -1.04 15.04
N LYS A 68 13.12 -2.18 15.70
CA LYS A 68 13.09 -3.49 15.06
C LYS A 68 11.75 -4.13 15.34
N ILE A 69 11.04 -4.55 14.29
CA ILE A 69 9.78 -5.29 14.41
C ILE A 69 10.07 -6.73 14.00
N THR A 70 9.77 -7.66 14.89
CA THR A 70 9.83 -9.10 14.65
C THR A 70 8.41 -9.64 14.67
N LEU A 71 7.98 -10.25 13.57
CA LEU A 71 6.64 -10.81 13.41
C LEU A 71 6.78 -12.30 13.16
N ASP A 72 6.30 -13.09 14.12
CA ASP A 72 6.07 -14.50 13.91
C ASP A 72 4.65 -14.70 13.37
N ASP A 73 4.59 -15.17 12.13
CA ASP A 73 3.41 -15.63 11.44
C ASP A 73 3.39 -17.17 11.44
N TRP A 74 2.28 -17.79 11.04
CA TRP A 74 2.25 -19.24 10.90
C TRP A 74 1.38 -19.71 9.73
N ILE A 75 1.71 -20.88 9.22
CA ILE A 75 0.92 -21.61 8.23
C ILE A 75 0.48 -22.97 8.77
N GLY A 76 -0.58 -23.51 8.18
CA GLY A 76 -1.33 -24.61 8.78
C GLY A 76 -2.18 -24.09 9.94
N GLY A 77 -2.49 -24.96 10.89
CA GLY A 77 -3.36 -24.55 11.99
C GLY A 77 -4.84 -24.84 11.73
N HIS A 78 -5.19 -25.65 10.73
CA HIS A 78 -6.60 -25.84 10.33
C HIS A 78 -7.28 -26.99 11.09
N ASP A 79 -6.52 -27.98 11.55
CA ASP A 79 -7.03 -29.11 12.34
C ASP A 79 -6.68 -28.97 13.83
N SER A 80 -7.69 -28.69 14.66
CA SER A 80 -7.52 -28.51 16.11
C SER A 80 -6.97 -29.74 16.85
N LYS A 81 -6.94 -30.91 16.20
CA LYS A 81 -6.42 -32.17 16.78
C LYS A 81 -4.98 -32.48 16.39
N LYS A 82 -4.37 -31.66 15.54
CA LYS A 82 -3.02 -31.90 15.01
C LYS A 82 -2.12 -30.68 15.17
N ASN A 83 -0.81 -30.96 15.18
CA ASN A 83 0.24 -29.96 15.06
C ASN A 83 0.74 -29.92 13.60
N ASP A 84 -0.03 -29.28 12.75
CA ASP A 84 0.32 -28.95 11.37
C ASP A 84 0.91 -27.53 11.25
N ILE A 85 1.32 -26.92 12.36
CA ILE A 85 1.68 -25.50 12.41
C ILE A 85 3.15 -25.30 12.10
N LEU A 86 3.48 -24.49 11.09
CA LEU A 86 4.84 -24.03 10.81
C LEU A 86 4.97 -22.53 11.06
N VAL A 87 5.85 -22.13 11.98
CA VAL A 87 6.09 -20.72 12.31
C VAL A 87 7.16 -20.11 11.41
N LEU A 88 6.86 -18.92 10.91
CA LEU A 88 7.67 -18.12 10.00
C LEU A 88 7.93 -16.75 10.60
N GLU A 89 9.18 -16.30 10.57
CA GLU A 89 9.57 -14.99 11.09
C GLU A 89 9.83 -14.00 9.97
N ARG A 90 9.28 -12.81 10.14
CA ARG A 90 9.59 -11.63 9.36
C ARG A 90 10.21 -10.58 10.26
N THR A 91 11.35 -10.04 9.86
CA THR A 91 12.01 -8.95 10.56
C THR A 91 11.98 -7.69 9.69
N LEU A 92 11.60 -6.58 10.30
CA LEU A 92 11.73 -5.24 9.72
C LEU A 92 12.64 -4.38 10.60
N ASP A 93 13.70 -3.84 10.00
CA ASP A 93 14.59 -2.89 10.67
C ASP A 93 14.30 -1.45 10.19
N ILE A 94 13.99 -0.57 11.15
CA ILE A 94 13.87 0.88 10.97
C ILE A 94 15.10 1.53 11.56
N LYS A 95 16.00 2.04 10.70
CA LYS A 95 17.34 2.53 11.11
C LYS A 95 17.54 4.01 10.87
N SER A 96 16.72 4.65 10.03
CA SER A 96 16.86 6.07 9.74
C SER A 96 15.92 6.91 10.61
N LYS A 97 16.37 8.11 10.98
CA LYS A 97 15.57 9.03 11.80
C LYS A 97 14.24 9.44 11.13
N SER A 98 14.18 9.60 9.81
CA SER A 98 12.93 9.87 9.07
C SER A 98 11.94 8.71 9.22
N GLN A 99 12.42 7.47 9.15
CA GLN A 99 11.57 6.30 9.35
C GLN A 99 11.08 6.19 10.80
N VAL A 100 11.93 6.47 11.79
CA VAL A 100 11.52 6.52 13.22
C VAL A 100 10.44 7.57 13.44
N LEU A 101 10.62 8.77 12.87
CA LEU A 101 9.63 9.85 13.00
C LEU A 101 8.29 9.49 12.36
N ALA A 102 8.28 8.85 11.20
CA ALA A 102 7.03 8.45 10.56
C ALA A 102 6.38 7.27 11.26
N PHE A 103 7.17 6.32 11.77
CA PHE A 103 6.65 5.32 12.69
C PHE A 103 5.95 5.99 13.87
N ALA A 104 6.55 7.03 14.47
CA ALA A 104 5.93 7.78 15.54
C ALA A 104 4.65 8.52 15.09
N ASP A 105 4.65 9.17 13.92
CA ASP A 105 3.46 9.85 13.38
C ASP A 105 2.28 8.90 13.20
N ILE A 106 2.52 7.75 12.56
CA ILE A 106 1.51 6.73 12.29
C ILE A 106 1.05 6.11 13.61
N PHE A 107 2.02 5.62 14.39
CA PHE A 107 1.71 4.85 15.59
C PHE A 107 1.06 5.70 16.68
N MET A 108 1.39 6.99 16.79
CA MET A 108 0.79 7.88 17.77
C MET A 108 -0.48 8.58 17.25
N GLY A 109 -0.62 8.76 15.94
CA GLY A 109 -1.81 9.36 15.32
C GLY A 109 -3.07 8.49 15.43
N VAL A 110 -2.92 7.16 15.54
CA VAL A 110 -4.04 6.25 15.77
C VAL A 110 -4.47 6.33 17.23
N GLY A 111 -5.70 6.80 17.47
CA GLY A 111 -6.28 6.95 18.82
C GLY A 111 -6.10 5.69 19.67
N LYS A 112 -5.37 5.83 20.80
CA LYS A 112 -5.00 4.73 21.68
C LYS A 112 -6.00 4.58 22.81
N LYS A 113 -6.86 3.57 22.72
CA LYS A 113 -7.64 3.08 23.85
C LYS A 113 -6.89 1.91 24.47
N ASP A 114 -6.73 1.91 25.79
CA ASP A 114 -6.26 0.72 26.51
C ASP A 114 -7.34 -0.37 26.39
N LEU A 115 -6.99 -1.50 25.77
CA LEU A 115 -7.87 -2.63 25.52
C LEU A 115 -7.79 -3.70 26.62
N LYS A 116 -7.16 -3.40 27.74
CA LYS A 116 -7.13 -4.33 28.87
C LYS A 116 -8.55 -4.70 29.31
N GLY A 117 -8.88 -5.99 29.22
CA GLY A 117 -10.20 -6.54 29.58
C GLY A 117 -11.26 -6.45 28.47
N ASP A 118 -10.93 -5.85 27.32
CA ASP A 118 -11.76 -5.83 26.12
C ASP A 118 -11.90 -7.25 25.52
N GLU A 119 -13.01 -7.52 24.83
CA GLU A 119 -13.28 -8.83 24.23
C GLU A 119 -12.25 -9.18 23.16
N ILE A 120 -11.78 -8.20 22.39
CA ILE A 120 -10.74 -8.39 21.36
C ILE A 120 -9.46 -8.94 22.00
N TYR A 121 -9.08 -8.42 23.17
CA TYR A 121 -7.89 -8.90 23.87
C TYR A 121 -8.08 -10.30 24.46
N LYS A 122 -9.27 -10.61 25.00
CA LYS A 122 -9.57 -11.95 25.52
C LYS A 122 -9.56 -13.00 24.41
N GLU A 123 -10.12 -12.67 23.26
CA GLU A 123 -10.11 -13.52 22.07
C GLU A 123 -8.68 -13.80 21.58
N ALA A 124 -7.84 -12.76 21.51
CA ALA A 124 -6.42 -12.88 21.18
C ALA A 124 -5.69 -13.87 22.09
N LEU A 125 -5.88 -13.74 23.41
CA LEU A 125 -5.27 -14.63 24.40
C LEU A 125 -5.75 -16.08 24.27
N SER A 126 -7.07 -16.28 24.09
CA SER A 126 -7.65 -17.61 23.95
C SER A 126 -7.07 -18.35 22.74
N GLN A 127 -6.82 -17.65 21.64
CA GLN A 127 -6.26 -18.27 20.44
C GLN A 127 -4.77 -18.53 20.54
N LYS A 128 -4.03 -17.60 21.15
CA LYS A 128 -2.63 -17.85 21.49
C LYS A 128 -2.52 -19.14 22.31
N GLU A 129 -3.40 -19.31 23.30
CA GLU A 129 -3.44 -20.51 24.12
C GLU A 129 -3.78 -21.77 23.30
N ASP A 130 -4.73 -21.71 22.36
CA ASP A 130 -5.04 -22.81 21.43
C ASP A 130 -3.82 -23.20 20.58
N ILE A 131 -3.18 -22.23 19.92
CA ILE A 131 -1.98 -22.46 19.10
C ILE A 131 -0.84 -23.05 19.94
N VAL A 132 -0.59 -22.51 21.13
CA VAL A 132 0.43 -23.04 22.05
C VAL A 132 0.11 -24.46 22.49
N ASN A 133 -1.15 -24.78 22.76
CA ASN A 133 -1.56 -26.13 23.12
C ASN A 133 -1.40 -27.12 21.97
N ARG A 134 -1.69 -26.70 20.74
CA ARG A 134 -1.49 -27.51 19.54
C ARG A 134 -0.02 -27.75 19.25
N LEU A 135 0.83 -26.75 19.42
CA LEU A 135 2.29 -26.88 19.28
C LEU A 135 2.93 -27.88 20.26
N LYS A 136 2.24 -28.22 21.37
CA LYS A 136 2.67 -29.28 22.31
C LYS A 136 2.41 -30.70 21.78
N LEU A 137 1.55 -30.87 20.77
CA LEU A 137 1.31 -32.16 20.13
C LEU A 137 2.48 -32.52 19.20
N SER A 138 2.62 -33.81 18.89
CA SER A 138 3.64 -34.29 17.94
C SER A 138 3.43 -33.63 16.56
N PRO A 139 4.48 -33.02 15.98
CA PRO A 139 4.39 -32.39 14.66
C PRO A 139 3.96 -33.36 13.56
N GLU A 140 3.01 -32.97 12.71
CA GLU A 140 2.61 -33.71 11.51
C GLU A 140 3.67 -33.53 10.42
N LYS A 141 4.76 -34.29 10.56
CA LYS A 141 6.00 -34.11 9.78
C LYS A 141 5.77 -34.02 8.27
N ALA A 142 4.89 -34.85 7.71
CA ALA A 142 4.61 -34.85 6.27
C ALA A 142 4.07 -33.50 5.78
N MET A 143 3.17 -32.87 6.55
CA MET A 143 2.59 -31.56 6.21
C MET A 143 3.63 -30.45 6.35
N ILE A 144 4.37 -30.45 7.45
CA ILE A 144 5.42 -29.45 7.72
C ILE A 144 6.53 -29.51 6.67
N ASP A 145 6.98 -30.71 6.29
CA ASP A 145 8.00 -30.90 5.25
C ASP A 145 7.49 -30.39 3.90
N SER A 146 6.18 -30.56 3.59
CA SER A 146 5.54 -29.98 2.40
C SER A 146 5.60 -28.46 2.43
N TYR A 147 5.17 -27.83 3.53
CA TYR A 147 5.22 -26.38 3.70
C TYR A 147 6.63 -25.80 3.56
N ILE A 148 7.62 -26.43 4.19
CA ILE A 148 9.02 -26.02 4.08
C ILE A 148 9.49 -26.10 2.62
N LYS A 149 9.12 -27.16 1.91
CA LYS A 149 9.45 -27.33 0.50
C LYS A 149 8.83 -26.22 -0.35
N ASP A 150 7.56 -25.91 -0.16
CA ASP A 150 6.85 -24.88 -0.94
C ASP A 150 7.42 -23.48 -0.72
N ILE A 151 7.80 -23.16 0.53
CA ILE A 151 8.49 -21.90 0.87
C ILE A 151 9.86 -21.85 0.20
N LYS A 152 10.67 -22.91 0.28
CA LYS A 152 12.02 -22.96 -0.30
C LYS A 152 12.03 -22.92 -1.82
N GLU A 153 11.04 -23.54 -2.44
CA GLU A 153 10.82 -23.50 -3.89
C GLU A 153 10.24 -22.14 -4.34
N ASN A 154 9.94 -21.24 -3.40
CA ASN A 154 9.43 -19.88 -3.60
C ASN A 154 8.21 -19.81 -4.54
N LYS A 155 7.35 -20.84 -4.52
CA LYS A 155 6.19 -20.95 -5.42
C LYS A 155 5.18 -19.81 -5.29
N HIS A 156 5.19 -19.10 -4.17
CA HIS A 156 4.13 -18.14 -3.84
C HIS A 156 4.59 -16.70 -3.68
N GLY A 157 5.90 -16.38 -3.76
CA GLY A 157 6.45 -15.02 -3.61
C GLY A 157 6.21 -14.33 -2.25
N TYR A 158 5.18 -14.74 -1.51
CA TYR A 158 4.64 -14.17 -0.28
C TYR A 158 5.58 -14.36 0.92
N TYR A 159 6.41 -15.42 0.86
CA TYR A 159 7.36 -15.78 1.91
C TYR A 159 8.79 -15.29 1.61
N LYS A 160 8.96 -14.46 0.58
CA LYS A 160 10.25 -13.87 0.23
C LYS A 160 10.78 -13.08 1.44
N ASN A 161 11.99 -13.42 1.90
CA ASN A 161 12.65 -12.86 3.10
C ASN A 161 12.05 -13.29 4.46
N THR A 162 11.31 -14.41 4.51
CA THR A 162 10.91 -15.04 5.78
C THR A 162 11.96 -16.04 6.26
N THR A 163 12.11 -16.18 7.58
CA THR A 163 12.93 -17.22 8.21
C THR A 163 12.02 -18.32 8.76
N ILE A 164 12.28 -19.58 8.40
CA ILE A 164 11.54 -20.73 8.95
C ILE A 164 12.03 -20.99 10.38
N LYS A 165 11.16 -20.82 11.39
CA LYS A 165 11.46 -21.13 12.80
C LYS A 165 11.07 -22.53 13.21
N GLY A 166 10.24 -23.21 12.41
CA GLY A 166 9.78 -24.56 12.70
C GLY A 166 8.55 -24.57 13.62
N ASN A 167 8.36 -25.67 14.35
CA ASN A 167 7.26 -25.87 15.29
C ASN A 167 7.60 -25.28 16.66
N VAL A 168 7.74 -23.95 16.73
CA VAL A 168 8.03 -23.24 17.98
C VAL A 168 6.90 -22.29 18.34
N GLU A 169 6.78 -21.91 19.61
CA GLU A 169 5.82 -20.89 20.03
C GLU A 169 6.10 -19.54 19.32
N PRO A 170 5.10 -18.90 18.69
CA PRO A 170 5.23 -17.58 18.08
C PRO A 170 5.56 -16.50 19.12
N LYS A 171 6.56 -15.67 18.84
CA LYS A 171 7.07 -14.59 19.69
C LYS A 171 7.32 -13.34 18.86
N SER A 172 6.25 -12.62 18.56
CA SER A 172 6.32 -11.31 17.91
C SER A 172 6.70 -10.22 18.91
N SER A 173 7.51 -9.26 18.48
CA SER A 173 7.98 -8.16 19.32
C SER A 173 8.26 -6.90 18.52
N ILE A 174 8.27 -5.78 19.24
CA ILE A 174 8.85 -4.52 18.76
C ILE A 174 9.90 -4.04 19.74
N SER A 175 11.11 -3.85 19.24
CA SER A 175 12.28 -3.41 19.98
C SER A 175 12.61 -1.98 19.62
N PHE A 176 12.76 -1.13 20.63
CA PHE A 176 13.20 0.25 20.49
C PHE A 176 14.58 0.38 21.10
N LYS A 177 15.54 0.91 20.32
CA LYS A 177 16.90 1.17 20.78
C LYS A 177 17.19 2.65 20.72
N SER A 178 17.71 3.18 21.82
CA SER A 178 18.15 4.58 21.94
C SER A 178 19.60 4.77 21.47
N LYS A 179 19.98 6.03 21.22
CA LYS A 179 21.37 6.40 20.89
C LYS A 179 22.39 6.06 21.98
N SER A 180 21.97 6.01 23.26
CA SER A 180 22.85 5.58 24.37
C SER A 180 23.10 4.08 24.38
N GLY A 181 22.33 3.30 23.61
CA GLY A 181 22.37 1.85 23.58
C GLY A 181 21.31 1.17 24.44
N ASP A 182 20.52 1.92 25.21
CA ASP A 182 19.39 1.35 25.97
C ASP A 182 18.36 0.76 25.02
N GLN A 183 17.91 -0.45 25.29
CA GLN A 183 16.92 -1.16 24.48
C GLN A 183 15.70 -1.52 25.32
N VAL A 184 14.52 -1.36 24.72
CA VAL A 184 13.26 -1.82 25.30
C VAL A 184 12.48 -2.63 24.29
N ASP A 185 12.13 -3.85 24.71
CA ASP A 185 11.31 -4.76 23.92
C ASP A 185 9.88 -4.77 24.46
N PHE A 186 8.93 -4.71 23.53
CA PHE A 186 7.51 -4.86 23.79
C PHE A 186 7.02 -6.14 23.10
N VAL A 187 6.12 -6.85 23.78
CA VAL A 187 5.46 -8.03 23.21
C VAL A 187 4.33 -7.58 22.29
N LEU A 188 4.23 -8.22 21.13
CA LEU A 188 3.11 -8.09 20.21
C LEU A 188 2.29 -9.38 20.27
N GLU A 189 1.09 -9.30 20.86
CA GLU A 189 0.16 -10.43 20.86
C GLU A 189 -0.65 -10.41 19.55
N ASN A 190 -0.64 -11.52 18.80
CA ASN A 190 -1.32 -11.64 17.51
C ASN A 190 -2.73 -12.22 17.71
N ALA A 191 -3.77 -11.44 17.39
CA ALA A 191 -5.15 -11.88 17.38
C ALA A 191 -5.59 -12.19 15.95
N LEU A 192 -5.86 -13.47 15.64
CA LEU A 192 -6.41 -13.94 14.35
C LEU A 192 -5.70 -13.49 13.06
N GLY A 193 -4.46 -13.00 13.11
CA GLY A 193 -3.86 -12.36 11.92
C GLY A 193 -4.62 -11.12 11.45
N ARG A 194 -5.45 -10.50 12.32
CA ARG A 194 -6.19 -9.27 12.01
C ARG A 194 -5.71 -8.08 12.84
N ASP A 195 -5.35 -8.30 14.10
CA ASP A 195 -4.92 -7.24 15.02
C ASP A 195 -3.66 -7.65 15.81
N LEU A 196 -2.70 -6.74 15.93
CA LEU A 196 -1.55 -6.88 16.81
C LEU A 196 -1.77 -6.05 18.06
N LEU A 197 -1.60 -6.64 19.22
CA LEU A 197 -1.84 -5.98 20.50
C LEU A 197 -0.49 -5.74 21.18
N LEU A 198 -0.08 -4.48 21.19
CA LEU A 198 1.13 -4.04 21.86
C LEU A 198 0.89 -4.00 23.37
N VAL A 199 1.61 -4.84 24.11
CA VAL A 199 1.58 -4.82 25.58
C VAL A 199 2.75 -4.01 26.09
N ASN A 200 2.47 -2.89 26.77
CA ASN A 200 3.51 -2.06 27.36
C ASN A 200 4.00 -2.60 28.72
N LYS A 201 5.11 -2.05 29.22
CA LYS A 201 5.68 -2.41 30.54
C LYS A 201 4.72 -2.20 31.72
N LYS A 202 3.73 -1.32 31.58
CA LYS A 202 2.70 -1.06 32.59
C LYS A 202 1.51 -2.01 32.47
N GLY A 203 1.50 -2.92 31.49
CA GLY A 203 0.42 -3.86 31.21
C GLY A 203 -0.80 -3.23 30.50
N SER A 204 -0.66 -2.02 29.97
CA SER A 204 -1.66 -1.42 29.07
C SER A 204 -1.51 -2.01 27.68
N ILE A 205 -2.63 -2.12 26.97
CA ILE A 205 -2.73 -2.86 25.73
C ILE A 205 -3.25 -1.95 24.63
N TYR A 206 -2.45 -1.77 23.60
CA TYR A 206 -2.77 -0.90 22.48
C TYR A 206 -2.89 -1.71 21.20
N LYS A 207 -3.99 -1.51 20.48
CA LYS A 207 -4.19 -2.13 19.16
C LYS A 207 -3.34 -1.42 18.11
N LEU A 208 -2.43 -2.18 17.52
CA LEU A 208 -1.76 -1.89 16.26
C LEU A 208 -2.47 -2.72 15.19
N ARG A 209 -3.12 -2.07 14.22
CA ARG A 209 -3.79 -2.83 13.17
C ARG A 209 -2.80 -3.37 12.17
N TYR A 210 -3.17 -4.47 11.52
CA TYR A 210 -2.39 -4.99 10.42
C TYR A 210 -2.27 -3.98 9.28
N GLU A 211 -3.29 -3.15 9.01
CA GLU A 211 -3.17 -2.12 7.96
C GLU A 211 -2.18 -1.01 8.31
N ASP A 212 -2.10 -0.61 9.59
CA ASP A 212 -1.13 0.40 10.05
C ASP A 212 0.30 -0.15 9.94
N LEU A 213 0.46 -1.44 10.26
CA LEU A 213 1.74 -2.13 10.15
C LEU A 213 2.13 -2.41 8.70
N ASP A 214 1.19 -2.87 7.86
CA ASP A 214 1.38 -3.03 6.41
C ASP A 214 1.77 -1.68 5.82
N TYR A 215 1.12 -0.59 6.23
CA TYR A 215 1.50 0.74 5.80
C TYR A 215 2.94 1.09 6.19
N ILE A 216 3.32 0.86 7.45
CA ILE A 216 4.70 1.02 7.90
C ILE A 216 5.65 0.15 7.06
N ILE A 217 5.33 -1.12 6.83
CA ILE A 217 6.19 -2.05 6.07
C ILE A 217 6.31 -1.60 4.60
N TYR A 218 5.20 -1.46 3.89
CA TYR A 218 5.20 -1.23 2.44
C TYR A 218 5.49 0.23 2.05
N THR A 219 5.22 1.19 2.93
CA THR A 219 5.44 2.61 2.61
C THR A 219 6.69 3.18 3.26
N MET A 220 7.07 2.72 4.46
CA MET A 220 8.27 3.22 5.14
C MET A 220 9.57 2.52 4.73
N MET A 221 9.50 1.32 4.15
CA MET A 221 10.70 0.66 3.60
C MET A 221 11.33 1.46 2.44
N ASP A 222 10.52 2.17 1.65
CA ASP A 222 11.01 3.03 0.56
C ASP A 222 11.29 4.47 1.02
N SER A 223 10.99 4.82 2.29
CA SER A 223 11.12 6.17 2.82
C SER A 223 12.55 6.48 3.29
N HIS A 224 13.39 6.81 2.34
CA HIS A 224 14.74 7.33 2.58
C HIS A 224 14.93 8.77 2.13
N ASP A 225 13.87 9.37 1.60
CA ASP A 225 13.98 10.62 0.89
C ASP A 225 13.80 11.83 1.81
N LYS A 226 14.84 12.66 1.87
CA LYS A 226 14.92 13.86 2.71
C LYS A 226 15.06 15.14 1.89
N GLY A 227 14.67 15.16 0.62
CA GLY A 227 14.84 16.35 -0.21
C GLY A 227 14.02 17.57 0.23
N PRO A 228 14.26 18.74 -0.40
CA PRO A 228 13.51 19.96 -0.13
C PRO A 228 12.06 19.82 -0.58
N LEU A 229 11.11 20.37 0.18
CA LEU A 229 9.72 20.48 -0.25
C LEU A 229 9.57 21.58 -1.31
N SER A 230 8.82 21.29 -2.38
CA SER A 230 8.46 22.30 -3.38
C SER A 230 7.59 23.38 -2.75
N LYS A 231 7.97 24.65 -2.96
CA LYS A 231 7.20 25.82 -2.50
C LYS A 231 5.84 25.92 -3.19
N ASP A 232 5.78 25.54 -4.47
CA ASP A 232 4.53 25.58 -5.25
C ASP A 232 3.55 24.53 -4.73
N LEU A 233 4.05 23.33 -4.39
CA LEU A 233 3.25 22.29 -3.76
C LEU A 233 2.77 22.70 -2.36
N ASP A 234 3.67 23.21 -1.51
CA ASP A 234 3.31 23.67 -0.17
C ASP A 234 2.22 24.75 -0.22
N LYS A 235 2.34 25.72 -1.13
CA LYS A 235 1.30 26.73 -1.36
C LYS A 235 -0.01 26.08 -1.80
N TYR A 236 0.02 25.21 -2.82
CA TYR A 236 -1.18 24.55 -3.33
C TYR A 236 -1.94 23.77 -2.23
N VAL A 237 -1.21 23.04 -1.39
CA VAL A 237 -1.78 22.26 -0.28
C VAL A 237 -2.36 23.19 0.81
N LYS A 238 -1.65 24.27 1.15
CA LYS A 238 -2.11 25.27 2.13
C LYS A 238 -3.36 26.01 1.67
N ASP A 239 -3.44 26.38 0.40
CA ASP A 239 -4.60 27.05 -0.18
C ASP A 239 -5.86 26.17 -0.10
N LYS A 240 -5.70 24.84 0.00
CA LYS A 240 -6.78 23.85 0.24
C LYS A 240 -6.96 23.48 1.73
N GLY A 241 -6.33 24.23 2.64
CA GLY A 241 -6.48 24.11 4.08
C GLY A 241 -5.88 22.83 4.67
N ASP A 242 -4.77 22.35 4.09
CA ASP A 242 -3.98 21.21 4.57
C ASP A 242 -2.49 21.64 4.66
N TYR A 243 -1.60 20.77 5.12
CA TYR A 243 -0.15 20.97 4.97
C TYR A 243 0.58 19.63 4.81
N ILE A 244 1.74 19.70 4.14
CA ILE A 244 2.62 18.56 3.96
C ILE A 244 3.34 18.27 5.28
N LYS A 245 3.13 17.07 5.83
CA LYS A 245 3.93 16.57 6.95
C LYS A 245 5.32 16.22 6.47
N TYR A 246 5.44 15.36 5.47
CA TYR A 246 6.72 14.89 4.94
C TYR A 246 6.60 14.22 3.58
N ARG A 247 7.71 14.20 2.83
CA ARG A 247 7.86 13.36 1.64
C ARG A 247 8.09 11.91 2.06
N ILE A 248 7.38 11.01 1.39
CA ILE A 248 7.44 9.56 1.60
C ILE A 248 8.46 8.96 0.66
N SER A 249 8.30 9.19 -0.65
CA SER A 249 9.16 8.63 -1.70
C SER A 249 9.06 9.47 -2.98
N HIS A 250 10.01 9.27 -3.89
CA HIS A 250 9.96 9.83 -5.24
C HIS A 250 10.33 8.74 -6.25
N VAL A 251 9.71 8.79 -7.44
CA VAL A 251 10.02 7.91 -8.57
C VAL A 251 9.96 8.74 -9.85
N ASP A 252 11.02 8.67 -10.65
CA ASP A 252 11.07 9.31 -11.95
C ASP A 252 10.51 8.36 -13.01
N VAL A 253 9.59 8.86 -13.82
CA VAL A 253 8.88 8.10 -14.85
C VAL A 253 8.95 8.81 -16.18
N LYS A 254 9.42 8.07 -17.18
CA LYS A 254 9.28 8.47 -18.57
C LYS A 254 7.86 8.25 -19.04
N LEU A 255 7.12 9.33 -19.31
CA LEU A 255 5.76 9.20 -19.82
C LEU A 255 5.76 8.58 -21.22
N PRO A 256 4.80 7.69 -21.52
CA PRO A 256 4.68 7.12 -22.86
C PRO A 256 4.26 8.20 -23.87
N ASN A 257 4.60 7.97 -25.15
CA ASN A 257 4.21 8.87 -26.24
C ASN A 257 2.68 8.89 -26.47
N LYS A 258 1.97 7.87 -25.99
CA LYS A 258 0.50 7.77 -26.01
C LYS A 258 0.02 7.28 -24.64
N LEU A 259 -1.04 7.91 -24.14
CA LEU A 259 -1.73 7.50 -22.92
C LEU A 259 -2.91 6.59 -23.30
N GLU A 260 -2.56 5.50 -23.99
CA GLU A 260 -3.49 4.46 -24.45
C GLU A 260 -2.89 3.09 -24.08
N GLU A 261 -3.76 2.17 -23.70
CA GLU A 261 -3.42 0.85 -23.19
C GLU A 261 -3.58 -0.21 -24.29
N PRO A 262 -2.52 -0.96 -24.65
CA PRO A 262 -2.64 -2.11 -25.53
C PRO A 262 -3.51 -3.22 -24.94
N THR A 263 -4.08 -4.09 -25.79
CA THR A 263 -4.96 -5.18 -25.35
C THR A 263 -4.34 -6.04 -24.23
N TYR A 264 -3.09 -6.45 -24.41
CA TYR A 264 -2.31 -7.24 -23.44
C TYR A 264 -1.23 -6.42 -22.73
N GLY A 265 -1.42 -5.10 -22.61
CA GLY A 265 -0.50 -4.25 -21.84
C GLY A 265 -0.54 -4.53 -20.33
N ASP A 266 0.42 -3.97 -19.62
CA ASP A 266 0.62 -4.17 -18.18
C ASP A 266 -0.10 -3.13 -17.30
N ARG A 267 -1.08 -2.42 -17.88
CA ARG A 267 -1.94 -1.42 -17.22
C ARG A 267 -1.25 -0.14 -16.78
N PHE A 268 0.06 -0.01 -17.00
CA PHE A 268 0.77 1.21 -16.64
C PHE A 268 0.32 2.43 -17.45
N ASN A 269 0.13 2.28 -18.76
CA ASN A 269 -0.38 3.37 -19.59
C ASN A 269 -1.81 3.73 -19.21
N LEU A 270 -2.63 2.74 -18.85
CA LEU A 270 -3.99 2.97 -18.35
C LEU A 270 -4.00 3.78 -17.04
N TYR A 271 -3.12 3.45 -16.08
CA TYR A 271 -2.96 4.22 -14.84
C TYR A 271 -2.62 5.70 -15.13
N LEU A 272 -1.61 5.94 -15.99
CA LEU A 272 -1.20 7.29 -16.37
C LEU A 272 -2.30 8.03 -17.16
N ALA A 273 -3.09 7.31 -17.96
CA ALA A 273 -4.25 7.87 -18.65
C ALA A 273 -5.34 8.30 -17.66
N TYR A 274 -5.59 7.50 -16.61
CA TYR A 274 -6.54 7.81 -15.54
C TYR A 274 -6.10 9.07 -14.79
N VAL A 275 -4.86 9.12 -14.32
CA VAL A 275 -4.27 10.29 -13.65
C VAL A 275 -4.34 11.52 -14.55
N ASN A 276 -3.98 11.39 -15.83
CA ASN A 276 -4.04 12.50 -16.78
C ASN A 276 -5.45 13.10 -16.89
N ASP A 277 -6.49 12.28 -17.10
CA ASP A 277 -7.84 12.80 -17.27
C ASP A 277 -8.47 13.26 -15.96
N LEU A 278 -8.09 12.65 -14.83
CA LEU A 278 -8.42 13.14 -13.51
C LEU A 278 -7.88 14.57 -13.33
N LEU A 279 -6.60 14.79 -13.61
CA LEU A 279 -5.95 16.09 -13.47
C LEU A 279 -6.56 17.17 -14.36
N LYS A 280 -6.94 16.86 -15.60
CA LYS A 280 -7.64 17.81 -16.50
C LYS A 280 -8.94 18.38 -15.91
N ASN A 281 -9.55 17.65 -14.99
CA ASN A 281 -10.78 18.06 -14.28
C ASN A 281 -10.49 18.68 -12.91
N THR A 282 -9.26 19.13 -12.68
CA THR A 282 -8.81 19.81 -11.45
C THR A 282 -8.13 21.15 -11.79
N ASP A 283 -7.32 21.68 -10.87
CA ASP A 283 -6.51 22.88 -11.08
C ASP A 283 -5.41 22.67 -12.17
N PHE A 284 -5.11 21.42 -12.53
CA PHE A 284 -4.12 21.03 -13.54
C PHE A 284 -4.75 20.72 -14.90
N LYS A 285 -5.45 21.70 -15.49
CA LYS A 285 -6.31 21.54 -16.69
C LYS A 285 -5.64 20.91 -17.91
N ASP A 286 -4.33 21.06 -18.05
CA ASP A 286 -3.58 20.47 -19.17
C ASP A 286 -3.31 18.96 -18.98
N GLY A 287 -3.48 18.44 -17.77
CA GLY A 287 -3.14 17.07 -17.39
C GLY A 287 -1.67 16.75 -17.67
N LEU A 288 -1.41 15.49 -18.02
CA LEU A 288 -0.06 15.00 -18.34
C LEU A 288 0.23 14.99 -19.85
N ALA A 289 -0.77 15.25 -20.70
CA ALA A 289 -0.66 15.16 -22.15
C ALA A 289 0.47 16.02 -22.79
N PRO A 290 0.79 17.23 -22.31
CA PRO A 290 1.90 18.03 -22.83
C PRO A 290 3.29 17.43 -22.56
N TYR A 291 3.39 16.52 -21.60
CA TYR A 291 4.65 15.96 -21.11
C TYR A 291 4.92 14.55 -21.64
N ARG A 292 4.15 14.07 -22.63
CA ARG A 292 4.36 12.77 -23.26
C ARG A 292 5.78 12.64 -23.82
N GLY A 293 6.42 11.51 -23.57
CA GLY A 293 7.81 11.24 -23.95
C GLY A 293 8.88 11.88 -23.05
N GLN A 294 8.48 12.70 -22.07
CA GLN A 294 9.38 13.36 -21.12
C GLN A 294 9.43 12.60 -19.80
N ASP A 295 10.50 12.83 -19.04
CA ASP A 295 10.64 12.34 -17.67
C ASP A 295 9.90 13.28 -16.71
N LEU A 296 9.02 12.71 -15.89
CA LEU A 296 8.33 13.40 -14.80
C LEU A 296 8.70 12.75 -13.47
N SER A 297 8.79 13.54 -12.41
CA SER A 297 8.97 13.02 -11.06
C SER A 297 7.62 12.89 -10.36
N PHE A 298 7.31 11.70 -9.87
CA PHE A 298 6.13 11.41 -9.07
C PHE A 298 6.56 11.26 -7.61
N GLU A 299 6.09 12.17 -6.76
CA GLU A 299 6.48 12.26 -5.36
C GLU A 299 5.28 12.02 -4.45
N ARG A 300 5.41 11.07 -3.51
CA ARG A 300 4.38 10.75 -2.50
C ARG A 300 4.63 11.55 -1.24
N TYR A 301 3.56 12.07 -0.65
CA TYR A 301 3.58 12.93 0.53
C TYR A 301 2.50 12.54 1.54
N ARG A 302 2.84 12.75 2.81
CA ARG A 302 1.92 12.65 3.94
C ARG A 302 1.27 14.00 4.23
N LEU A 303 -0.04 14.05 4.43
CA LEU A 303 -0.81 15.26 4.77
C LEU A 303 -1.29 15.29 6.22
N ASN A 304 -1.84 16.43 6.68
CA ASN A 304 -2.27 16.63 8.06
C ASN A 304 -3.63 15.98 8.39
N LYS A 305 -4.63 16.11 7.50
CA LYS A 305 -6.03 15.73 7.75
C LYS A 305 -6.21 14.22 7.82
N GLU A 306 -5.35 13.47 7.14
CA GLU A 306 -5.32 12.01 7.22
C GLU A 306 -4.99 11.53 8.63
N SER A 307 -4.19 12.28 9.40
CA SER A 307 -3.73 11.83 10.71
C SER A 307 -4.72 12.04 11.86
N GLN A 308 -5.82 12.79 11.68
CA GLN A 308 -6.64 13.20 12.83
C GLN A 308 -8.09 12.69 12.89
N LYS A 309 -8.78 12.28 11.80
CA LYS A 309 -10.24 11.96 11.90
C LYS A 309 -10.87 11.02 10.84
N ARG A 310 -10.22 9.96 10.33
CA ARG A 310 -10.90 9.06 9.36
C ARG A 310 -11.05 7.61 9.81
N PRO A 311 -12.13 6.91 9.39
CA PRO A 311 -12.12 5.46 9.37
C PRO A 311 -11.00 5.02 8.40
N LYS A 312 -9.81 4.77 8.97
CA LYS A 312 -8.93 3.60 8.84
C LYS A 312 -8.63 2.97 7.46
N ALA A 313 -9.45 3.15 6.43
CA ALA A 313 -9.31 2.66 5.06
C ALA A 313 -9.10 3.79 4.02
N GLU A 314 -8.98 5.06 4.46
CA GLU A 314 -8.88 6.24 3.56
C GLU A 314 -7.62 7.09 3.82
N GLU A 315 -6.51 6.47 4.14
CA GLU A 315 -5.22 7.15 4.24
C GLU A 315 -4.63 7.41 2.85
N SER A 316 -5.26 8.30 2.07
CA SER A 316 -4.83 8.57 0.68
C SER A 316 -3.69 9.58 0.63
N TYR A 317 -2.47 9.15 0.32
CA TYR A 317 -1.32 10.03 0.16
C TYR A 317 -1.55 11.09 -0.91
N LEU A 318 -0.91 12.24 -0.75
CA LEU A 318 -0.78 13.19 -1.84
C LEU A 318 0.33 12.71 -2.78
N VAL A 319 -0.02 12.48 -4.05
CA VAL A 319 0.95 12.32 -5.13
C VAL A 319 1.05 13.64 -5.87
N ALA A 320 2.25 14.22 -5.90
CA ALA A 320 2.58 15.39 -6.70
C ALA A 320 3.42 14.97 -7.91
N VAL A 321 3.16 15.59 -9.05
CA VAL A 321 3.84 15.31 -10.31
C VAL A 321 4.60 16.56 -10.73
N PHE A 322 5.89 16.40 -11.02
CA PHE A 322 6.79 17.49 -11.36
C PHE A 322 7.44 17.29 -12.74
N SER A 323 7.58 18.38 -13.48
CA SER A 323 8.44 18.47 -14.67
C SER A 323 9.59 19.43 -14.35
N GLY A 324 10.77 18.88 -14.05
CA GLY A 324 11.81 19.64 -13.35
C GLY A 324 11.29 20.16 -12.01
N ASP A 325 11.42 21.46 -11.75
CA ASP A 325 10.93 22.09 -10.52
C ASP A 325 9.44 22.50 -10.57
N LYS A 326 8.80 22.39 -11.75
CA LYS A 326 7.42 22.85 -11.95
C LYS A 326 6.43 21.79 -11.48
N LEU A 327 5.51 22.17 -10.59
CA LEU A 327 4.35 21.33 -10.25
C LEU A 327 3.37 21.27 -11.42
N VAL A 328 3.11 20.06 -11.93
CA VAL A 328 2.24 19.84 -13.11
C VAL A 328 1.04 18.95 -12.81
N GLY A 329 0.96 18.37 -11.61
CA GLY A 329 -0.17 17.58 -11.16
C GLY A 329 -0.14 17.37 -9.65
N ALA A 330 -1.31 17.25 -9.03
CA ALA A 330 -1.43 16.80 -7.65
C ALA A 330 -2.77 16.09 -7.42
N TYR A 331 -2.72 14.88 -6.86
CA TYR A 331 -3.88 14.02 -6.63
C TYR A 331 -3.71 13.19 -5.36
N LYS A 332 -4.77 12.55 -4.88
CA LYS A 332 -4.75 11.63 -3.74
C LYS A 332 -4.75 10.20 -4.21
N ASP A 333 -4.00 9.33 -3.57
CA ASP A 333 -3.94 7.92 -3.92
C ASP A 333 -3.89 7.03 -2.68
N PHE A 334 -4.67 5.96 -2.67
CA PHE A 334 -4.56 4.89 -1.69
C PHE A 334 -4.45 3.53 -2.37
N TYR A 335 -3.23 3.01 -2.46
CA TYR A 335 -2.93 1.72 -3.12
C TYR A 335 -3.55 1.62 -4.52
N GLY A 336 -3.33 2.66 -5.34
CA GLY A 336 -3.85 2.75 -6.71
C GLY A 336 -5.27 3.31 -6.80
N ASN A 337 -6.02 3.39 -5.70
CA ASN A 337 -7.32 4.08 -5.70
C ASN A 337 -7.09 5.59 -5.77
N THR A 338 -7.06 6.11 -7.00
CA THR A 338 -6.70 7.48 -7.32
C THR A 338 -7.93 8.38 -7.28
N ASN A 339 -7.84 9.48 -6.54
CA ASN A 339 -8.85 10.52 -6.41
C ASN A 339 -8.25 11.90 -6.64
N SER A 340 -9.06 12.87 -7.05
CA SER A 340 -8.67 14.29 -7.00
C SER A 340 -8.31 14.70 -5.56
N PHE A 341 -7.64 15.85 -5.40
CA PHE A 341 -7.30 16.36 -4.06
C PHE A 341 -8.53 16.48 -3.14
N ASP A 342 -9.68 16.83 -3.73
CA ASP A 342 -10.96 17.01 -3.04
C ASP A 342 -11.73 15.68 -2.83
N GLY A 343 -11.14 14.54 -3.21
CA GLY A 343 -11.68 13.20 -2.92
C GLY A 343 -12.69 12.67 -3.93
N LYS A 344 -12.81 13.28 -5.12
CA LYS A 344 -13.65 12.77 -6.21
C LYS A 344 -12.89 11.82 -7.12
N THR A 345 -13.51 10.71 -7.50
CA THR A 345 -13.00 9.80 -8.53
C THR A 345 -13.10 10.43 -9.93
N LEU A 346 -12.50 9.81 -10.94
CA LEU A 346 -12.64 10.26 -12.32
C LEU A 346 -14.09 10.14 -12.81
N GLU A 347 -14.76 9.05 -12.46
CA GLU A 347 -16.15 8.75 -12.77
C GLU A 347 -17.07 9.83 -12.19
N ASP A 348 -16.80 10.26 -10.95
CA ASP A 348 -17.54 11.36 -10.31
C ASP A 348 -17.36 12.70 -11.03
N LEU A 349 -16.17 12.96 -11.56
CA LEU A 349 -15.84 14.19 -12.27
C LEU A 349 -16.44 14.21 -13.68
N LEU A 350 -16.38 13.09 -14.39
CA LEU A 350 -16.84 12.97 -15.78
C LEU A 350 -18.32 12.58 -15.92
N LYS A 351 -18.93 12.04 -14.85
CA LYS A 351 -20.31 11.50 -14.86
C LYS A 351 -20.51 10.39 -15.90
N ILE A 352 -19.55 9.46 -15.96
CA ILE A 352 -19.57 8.28 -16.85
C ILE A 352 -19.26 7.00 -16.06
N GLU A 353 -19.65 5.85 -16.59
CA GLU A 353 -19.22 4.55 -16.06
C GLU A 353 -17.74 4.29 -16.39
N TYR A 354 -17.05 3.51 -15.55
CA TYR A 354 -15.65 3.17 -15.77
C TYR A 354 -15.42 2.46 -17.11
N LYS A 355 -16.34 1.56 -17.51
CA LYS A 355 -16.25 0.86 -18.82
C LYS A 355 -16.24 1.82 -20.01
N ASP A 356 -17.03 2.89 -19.93
CA ASP A 356 -17.14 3.88 -21.00
C ASP A 356 -15.87 4.71 -21.09
N TRP A 357 -15.24 5.01 -19.96
CA TRP A 357 -13.92 5.63 -19.93
C TRP A 357 -12.85 4.71 -20.52
N VAL A 358 -12.76 3.46 -20.04
CA VAL A 358 -11.78 2.45 -20.49
C VAL A 358 -11.82 2.29 -22.00
N LYS A 359 -13.03 2.22 -22.59
CA LYS A 359 -13.22 2.15 -24.04
C LYS A 359 -12.46 3.23 -24.80
N THR A 360 -12.38 4.45 -24.26
CA THR A 360 -11.67 5.58 -24.91
C THR A 360 -10.15 5.50 -24.78
N LYS A 361 -9.64 4.60 -23.93
CA LYS A 361 -8.21 4.47 -23.60
C LYS A 361 -7.56 3.21 -24.14
N MET A 362 -8.33 2.24 -24.62
CA MET A 362 -7.78 1.04 -25.23
C MET A 362 -7.33 1.32 -26.67
N VAL A 363 -6.17 0.79 -27.04
CA VAL A 363 -5.70 0.78 -28.42
C VAL A 363 -6.55 -0.21 -29.24
N HIS A 364 -6.99 0.21 -30.43
CA HIS A 364 -7.60 -0.68 -31.42
C HIS A 364 -6.52 -1.44 -32.21
N ASP A 365 -5.72 -2.25 -31.50
CA ASP A 365 -4.67 -3.06 -32.08
C ASP A 365 -5.22 -4.32 -32.78
N LYS A 366 -4.33 -5.10 -33.41
CA LYS A 366 -4.71 -6.31 -34.14
C LYS A 366 -5.39 -7.31 -33.20
N GLU A 367 -4.86 -7.42 -31.99
CA GLU A 367 -5.34 -8.30 -30.94
C GLU A 367 -6.76 -7.91 -30.49
N ALA A 368 -7.04 -6.62 -30.29
CA ALA A 368 -8.38 -6.12 -30.00
C ALA A 368 -9.39 -6.51 -31.09
N ALA A 369 -9.01 -6.36 -32.36
CA ALA A 369 -9.83 -6.72 -33.50
C ALA A 369 -10.06 -8.23 -33.63
N GLU A 370 -9.14 -9.07 -33.14
CA GLU A 370 -9.34 -10.52 -33.04
C GLU A 370 -10.30 -10.87 -31.90
N LEU A 371 -10.17 -10.23 -30.74
CA LEU A 371 -11.06 -10.45 -29.59
C LEU A 371 -12.50 -10.02 -29.89
N ASP A 372 -12.71 -8.91 -30.61
CA ASP A 372 -14.04 -8.41 -31.00
C ASP A 372 -14.86 -9.47 -31.77
N LYS A 373 -14.20 -10.27 -32.61
CA LYS A 373 -14.84 -11.31 -33.43
C LYS A 373 -15.29 -12.54 -32.62
N LEU A 374 -14.76 -12.73 -31.41
CA LEU A 374 -15.03 -13.93 -30.61
C LEU A 374 -16.44 -13.90 -29.99
N GLY A 375 -16.99 -12.71 -29.75
CA GLY A 375 -18.20 -12.54 -28.94
C GLY A 375 -18.03 -12.96 -27.48
N ASP A 376 -19.07 -12.80 -26.69
CA ASP A 376 -19.12 -13.10 -25.25
C ASP A 376 -18.60 -14.50 -24.88
N LYS A 377 -19.21 -15.57 -25.41
CA LYS A 377 -18.83 -16.95 -25.13
C LYS A 377 -17.46 -17.31 -25.69
N GLY A 378 -17.04 -16.65 -26.77
CA GLY A 378 -15.72 -16.86 -27.35
C GLY A 378 -14.61 -16.31 -26.46
N ILE A 379 -14.83 -15.18 -25.78
CA ILE A 379 -13.92 -14.64 -24.77
C ILE A 379 -13.75 -15.61 -23.60
N ILE A 380 -14.86 -16.17 -23.08
CA ILE A 380 -14.81 -17.16 -21.99
C ILE A 380 -14.02 -18.41 -22.43
N ARG A 381 -14.28 -18.94 -23.63
CA ARG A 381 -13.49 -20.08 -24.18
C ARG A 381 -12.01 -19.73 -24.24
N LYS A 382 -11.67 -18.56 -24.80
CA LYS A 382 -10.29 -18.12 -24.95
C LYS A 382 -9.59 -17.98 -23.60
N PHE A 383 -10.31 -17.50 -22.58
CA PHE A 383 -9.79 -17.37 -21.23
C PHE A 383 -9.40 -18.73 -20.64
N VAL A 384 -10.29 -19.73 -20.71
CA VAL A 384 -10.00 -21.09 -20.22
C VAL A 384 -8.91 -21.77 -21.06
N GLU A 385 -8.85 -21.52 -22.36
CA GLU A 385 -7.75 -22.00 -23.22
C GLU A 385 -6.39 -21.46 -22.78
N LEU A 386 -6.31 -20.16 -22.45
CA LEU A 386 -5.08 -19.54 -21.96
C LEU A 386 -4.71 -20.04 -20.56
N GLN A 387 -5.69 -20.31 -19.68
CA GLN A 387 -5.44 -20.99 -18.40
C GLN A 387 -4.81 -22.36 -18.60
N ASN A 388 -5.37 -23.17 -19.49
CA ASN A 388 -4.86 -24.51 -19.79
C ASN A 388 -3.43 -24.47 -20.38
N ALA A 389 -3.14 -23.44 -21.19
CA ALA A 389 -1.81 -23.19 -21.74
C ALA A 389 -0.85 -22.50 -20.74
N ARG A 390 -1.34 -22.11 -19.56
CA ARG A 390 -0.62 -21.33 -18.53
C ARG A 390 -0.07 -19.99 -19.07
N ASP A 391 -0.86 -19.35 -19.92
CA ASP A 391 -0.50 -18.11 -20.59
C ASP A 391 -1.07 -16.89 -19.86
N LYS A 392 -0.18 -16.07 -19.29
CA LYS A 392 -0.53 -14.86 -18.51
C LYS A 392 -1.32 -13.83 -19.33
N ARG A 393 -1.38 -13.95 -20.66
CA ARG A 393 -2.24 -13.11 -21.52
C ARG A 393 -3.73 -13.26 -21.19
N GLN A 394 -4.16 -14.27 -20.43
CA GLN A 394 -5.54 -14.38 -19.98
C GLN A 394 -6.05 -13.10 -19.28
N GLU A 395 -5.19 -12.36 -18.57
CA GLU A 395 -5.59 -11.13 -17.87
C GLU A 395 -5.98 -10.01 -18.86
N GLY A 396 -5.52 -10.09 -20.12
CA GLY A 396 -5.95 -9.19 -21.20
C GLY A 396 -7.38 -9.39 -21.66
N LEU A 397 -8.01 -10.50 -21.28
CA LEU A 397 -9.42 -10.79 -21.58
C LEU A 397 -10.38 -10.23 -20.52
N ARG A 398 -9.84 -9.76 -19.40
CA ARG A 398 -10.61 -9.11 -18.34
C ARG A 398 -10.78 -7.63 -18.62
N LEU A 399 -11.79 -7.00 -18.00
CA LEU A 399 -11.91 -5.56 -18.01
C LEU A 399 -10.66 -5.00 -17.32
N PRO A 400 -9.83 -4.19 -17.99
CA PRO A 400 -8.57 -3.75 -17.44
C PRO A 400 -8.79 -2.81 -16.26
N ASP A 401 -8.15 -3.10 -15.13
CA ASP A 401 -8.15 -2.25 -13.94
C ASP A 401 -6.92 -1.33 -13.98
N TYR A 402 -7.16 -0.01 -13.98
CA TYR A 402 -6.07 0.97 -13.99
C TYR A 402 -5.18 0.86 -12.74
N ARG A 403 -5.72 0.35 -11.64
CA ARG A 403 -5.02 0.21 -10.35
C ARG A 403 -3.87 -0.78 -10.45
N ASP A 404 -3.96 -1.78 -11.34
CA ASP A 404 -2.89 -2.75 -11.57
C ASP A 404 -1.61 -2.07 -12.09
N GLY A 405 -1.74 -0.93 -12.76
CA GLY A 405 -0.61 -0.13 -13.24
C GLY A 405 0.09 0.68 -12.13
N TYR A 406 -0.58 0.93 -10.99
CA TYR A 406 -0.02 1.73 -9.88
C TYR A 406 1.28 1.11 -9.36
N SER A 407 1.34 -0.22 -9.32
CA SER A 407 2.44 -0.94 -8.70
C SER A 407 3.77 -0.82 -9.48
N LYS A 408 3.68 -0.46 -10.77
CA LYS A 408 4.83 -0.08 -11.61
C LYS A 408 5.44 1.26 -11.22
N LEU A 409 4.62 2.16 -10.67
CA LEU A 409 5.07 3.46 -10.18
C LEU A 409 5.56 3.35 -8.73
N PHE A 410 4.72 2.79 -7.86
CA PHE A 410 5.00 2.64 -6.44
C PHE A 410 4.75 1.21 -6.02
N LYS A 411 5.79 0.54 -5.53
CA LYS A 411 5.65 -0.82 -5.01
C LYS A 411 4.53 -0.88 -3.98
N SER A 412 3.72 -1.93 -4.07
CA SER A 412 2.57 -2.12 -3.21
C SER A 412 2.52 -3.54 -2.67
N LYS A 413 1.72 -3.73 -1.60
CA LYS A 413 1.35 -5.04 -1.06
C LYS A 413 0.88 -6.05 -2.12
N HIS A 414 0.33 -5.56 -3.24
CA HIS A 414 -0.26 -6.39 -4.28
C HIS A 414 0.74 -6.87 -5.34
N ASP A 415 2.03 -6.52 -5.22
CA ASP A 415 3.10 -7.00 -6.14
C ASP A 415 3.54 -8.45 -5.90
N VAL A 416 2.77 -9.23 -5.14
CA VAL A 416 3.03 -10.66 -5.03
C VAL A 416 2.58 -11.30 -6.34
N GLU A 417 3.50 -11.97 -7.04
CA GLU A 417 3.16 -12.73 -8.24
C GLU A 417 2.06 -13.74 -7.89
N ASP A 418 0.90 -13.61 -8.54
CA ASP A 418 -0.16 -14.61 -8.43
C ASP A 418 0.29 -15.90 -9.13
N GLY A 419 0.75 -16.86 -8.34
CA GLY A 419 1.15 -18.18 -8.79
C GLY A 419 -0.01 -19.06 -9.25
N TYR A 420 -1.27 -18.57 -9.21
CA TYR A 420 -2.46 -19.33 -9.58
C TYR A 420 -2.33 -19.99 -10.96
N ILE A 421 -1.96 -19.22 -11.98
CA ILE A 421 -1.85 -19.75 -13.35
C ILE A 421 -0.74 -20.80 -13.47
N GLU A 422 0.33 -20.67 -12.70
CA GLU A 422 1.45 -21.61 -12.69
C GLU A 422 1.11 -22.91 -11.95
N ASN A 423 0.10 -22.87 -11.08
CA ASN A 423 -0.44 -24.03 -10.38
C ASN A 423 -1.39 -24.89 -11.24
N ILE A 424 -1.96 -24.33 -12.32
CA ILE A 424 -2.85 -25.07 -13.23
C ILE A 424 -2.04 -26.11 -14.04
N ILE A 425 -2.43 -27.38 -13.93
CA ILE A 425 -1.97 -28.48 -14.79
C ILE A 425 -2.80 -28.52 -16.07
N SER A 426 -4.13 -28.46 -15.91
CA SER A 426 -5.08 -28.41 -17.00
C SER A 426 -6.35 -27.69 -16.61
N ALA A 427 -6.98 -27.04 -17.57
CA ALA A 427 -8.31 -26.45 -17.46
C ALA A 427 -9.13 -26.86 -18.68
N LYS A 428 -10.24 -27.58 -18.47
CA LYS A 428 -11.11 -28.03 -19.55
C LYS A 428 -12.49 -27.43 -19.40
N LEU A 429 -12.84 -26.54 -20.31
CA LEU A 429 -14.19 -26.00 -20.37
C LEU A 429 -15.21 -27.12 -20.67
N LEU A 430 -16.21 -27.25 -19.81
CA LEU A 430 -17.28 -28.23 -19.94
C LEU A 430 -18.56 -27.60 -20.48
N SER A 431 -18.99 -26.47 -19.91
CA SER A 431 -20.22 -25.80 -20.34
C SER A 431 -20.20 -24.29 -20.13
N ILE A 432 -21.01 -23.58 -20.93
CA ILE A 432 -21.31 -22.15 -20.78
C ILE A 432 -22.82 -22.00 -20.93
N LYS A 433 -23.50 -21.70 -19.83
CA LYS A 433 -24.96 -21.52 -19.74
C LYS A 433 -25.25 -20.07 -19.37
N PRO A 434 -26.31 -19.43 -19.87
CA PRO A 434 -26.71 -18.11 -19.38
C PRO A 434 -26.91 -18.14 -17.86
N ASP A 435 -26.43 -17.12 -17.16
CA ASP A 435 -26.72 -16.92 -15.75
C ASP A 435 -27.84 -15.89 -15.65
N GLU A 436 -29.03 -16.34 -15.26
CA GLU A 436 -30.22 -15.50 -15.12
C GLU A 436 -30.30 -14.81 -13.74
N ARG A 437 -29.34 -15.08 -12.85
CA ARG A 437 -29.25 -14.39 -11.57
C ARG A 437 -29.04 -12.90 -11.84
N LYS A 438 -29.88 -12.06 -11.22
CA LYS A 438 -29.68 -10.61 -11.23
C LYS A 438 -28.59 -10.28 -10.21
N PHE A 439 -27.42 -9.93 -10.72
CA PHE A 439 -26.35 -9.44 -9.89
C PHE A 439 -26.46 -7.90 -9.77
N GLU A 440 -26.71 -7.40 -8.56
CA GLU A 440 -26.45 -6.00 -8.24
C GLU A 440 -24.97 -5.88 -7.89
N VAL A 441 -24.10 -5.49 -8.83
CA VAL A 441 -22.67 -5.37 -8.52
C VAL A 441 -21.99 -4.20 -9.20
N GLY A 442 -21.44 -3.32 -8.35
CA GLY A 442 -20.33 -2.43 -8.70
C GLY A 442 -20.66 -1.20 -9.55
N LEU A 443 -19.59 -0.58 -10.06
CA LEU A 443 -19.59 0.71 -10.76
C LEU A 443 -20.01 0.63 -12.25
N ASN A 444 -20.38 -0.55 -12.76
CA ASN A 444 -20.66 -0.77 -14.18
C ASN A 444 -21.97 -1.53 -14.38
N THR A 445 -22.69 -1.21 -15.45
CA THR A 445 -23.82 -2.02 -15.90
C THR A 445 -23.33 -3.28 -16.63
N ILE A 446 -23.64 -4.46 -16.10
CA ILE A 446 -23.31 -5.76 -16.70
C ILE A 446 -24.16 -6.03 -17.93
N ASP A 447 -23.53 -6.41 -19.04
CA ASP A 447 -24.25 -6.66 -20.30
C ASP A 447 -24.80 -8.08 -20.36
N LYS A 448 -24.01 -9.07 -19.90
CA LYS A 448 -24.40 -10.49 -19.85
C LYS A 448 -23.69 -11.23 -18.71
N ALA A 449 -24.30 -12.30 -18.22
CA ALA A 449 -23.67 -13.22 -17.27
C ALA A 449 -23.83 -14.68 -17.73
N TYR A 450 -22.85 -15.51 -17.37
CA TYR A 450 -22.82 -16.93 -17.73
C TYR A 450 -22.37 -17.79 -16.56
N MET A 451 -23.02 -18.94 -16.37
CA MET A 451 -22.49 -20.04 -15.59
C MET A 451 -21.56 -20.88 -16.43
N VAL A 452 -20.33 -21.03 -15.95
CA VAL A 452 -19.24 -21.69 -16.65
C VAL A 452 -18.71 -22.81 -15.78
N GLU A 453 -18.78 -24.02 -16.30
CA GLU A 453 -18.21 -25.21 -15.67
C GLU A 453 -16.85 -25.50 -16.30
N VAL A 454 -15.80 -25.57 -15.48
CA VAL A 454 -14.44 -25.91 -15.91
C VAL A 454 -13.93 -27.06 -15.04
N ASP A 455 -13.44 -28.12 -15.68
CA ASP A 455 -12.73 -29.20 -15.00
C ASP A 455 -11.25 -28.84 -14.86
N TYR A 456 -10.84 -28.52 -13.64
CA TYR A 456 -9.46 -28.14 -13.32
C TYR A 456 -8.66 -29.30 -12.74
N LYS A 457 -7.37 -29.30 -13.07
CA LYS A 457 -6.35 -30.03 -12.33
C LYS A 457 -5.26 -29.06 -11.92
N PHE A 458 -4.87 -29.10 -10.66
CA PHE A 458 -3.82 -28.29 -10.07
C PHE A 458 -2.67 -29.15 -9.58
N LYS A 459 -1.48 -28.56 -9.45
CA LYS A 459 -0.34 -29.24 -8.80
C LYS A 459 -0.60 -29.42 -7.31
N GLU A 460 -1.12 -28.38 -6.68
CA GLU A 460 -1.53 -28.35 -5.29
C GLU A 460 -2.96 -27.80 -5.18
N VAL A 461 -3.77 -28.43 -4.33
CA VAL A 461 -5.11 -27.94 -4.02
C VAL A 461 -4.97 -26.64 -3.23
N ILE A 462 -5.56 -25.58 -3.74
CA ILE A 462 -5.58 -24.25 -3.12
C ILE A 462 -7.00 -23.93 -2.65
N VAL A 463 -7.62 -22.89 -3.19
CA VAL A 463 -9.02 -22.51 -2.96
C VAL A 463 -10.00 -23.33 -3.82
N ILE A 464 -9.52 -23.89 -4.94
CA ILE A 464 -10.30 -24.71 -5.87
C ILE A 464 -9.74 -26.14 -5.82
N GLU A 465 -10.62 -27.11 -5.61
CA GLU A 465 -10.27 -28.52 -5.64
C GLU A 465 -10.10 -29.03 -7.08
N ASN A 466 -9.42 -30.16 -7.24
CA ASN A 466 -9.39 -30.86 -8.53
C ASN A 466 -10.81 -31.32 -8.88
N GLY A 467 -11.20 -31.15 -10.15
CA GLY A 467 -12.51 -31.52 -10.65
C GLY A 467 -13.29 -30.33 -11.17
N VAL A 468 -14.61 -30.49 -11.22
CA VAL A 468 -15.51 -29.51 -11.83
C VAL A 468 -15.75 -28.34 -10.87
N ASP A 469 -15.31 -27.16 -11.30
CA ASP A 469 -15.57 -25.88 -10.66
C ASP A 469 -16.60 -25.12 -11.51
N GLU A 470 -17.66 -24.64 -10.87
CA GLU A 470 -18.70 -23.85 -11.52
C GLU A 470 -18.63 -22.40 -11.03
N LYS A 471 -18.50 -21.45 -11.96
CA LYS A 471 -18.37 -20.01 -11.67
C LYS A 471 -19.25 -19.16 -12.57
N SER A 472 -19.77 -18.07 -12.03
CA SER A 472 -20.37 -17.00 -12.81
C SER A 472 -19.27 -16.18 -13.48
N TYR A 473 -19.48 -15.86 -14.76
CA TYR A 473 -18.66 -14.95 -15.55
C TYR A 473 -19.54 -13.80 -16.00
N GLU A 474 -19.22 -12.60 -15.50
CA GLU A 474 -19.92 -11.38 -15.88
C GLU A 474 -19.16 -10.65 -16.98
N MET A 475 -19.89 -10.27 -18.02
CA MET A 475 -19.34 -9.80 -19.28
C MET A 475 -19.77 -8.36 -19.55
N ILE A 476 -18.81 -7.54 -19.96
CA ILE A 476 -19.03 -6.17 -20.41
C ILE A 476 -18.57 -6.02 -21.86
N ASN A 477 -19.35 -5.33 -22.67
CA ASN A 477 -19.02 -5.00 -24.05
C ASN A 477 -18.43 -3.59 -24.14
N LEU A 478 -17.17 -3.49 -24.58
CA LEU A 478 -16.50 -2.20 -24.82
C LEU A 478 -16.85 -1.61 -26.19
N GLY A 479 -17.64 -2.30 -27.01
CA GLY A 479 -18.13 -1.86 -28.30
C GLY A 479 -17.23 -2.23 -29.49
N PRO A 480 -17.56 -1.73 -30.69
CA PRO A 480 -16.91 -2.15 -31.93
C PRO A 480 -15.39 -1.97 -31.92
N GLY A 481 -14.67 -2.99 -32.37
CA GLY A 481 -13.22 -2.99 -32.44
C GLY A 481 -12.51 -3.29 -31.11
N LEU A 482 -13.24 -3.50 -30.00
CA LEU A 482 -12.70 -3.93 -28.71
C LEU A 482 -13.40 -5.21 -28.21
N GLY A 483 -14.72 -5.33 -28.38
CA GLY A 483 -15.50 -6.51 -28.02
C GLY A 483 -15.80 -6.68 -26.54
N TYR A 484 -16.10 -7.91 -26.15
CA TYR A 484 -16.42 -8.27 -24.76
C TYR A 484 -15.17 -8.47 -23.90
N ARG A 485 -15.30 -8.18 -22.60
CA ARG A 485 -14.31 -8.46 -21.55
C ARG A 485 -14.99 -9.08 -20.33
N ILE A 486 -14.24 -9.88 -19.59
CA ILE A 486 -14.67 -10.47 -18.32
C ILE A 486 -14.51 -9.40 -17.23
N TYR A 487 -15.61 -8.90 -16.68
CA TYR A 487 -15.59 -7.93 -15.60
C TYR A 487 -15.21 -8.60 -14.27
N GLN A 488 -15.92 -9.66 -13.91
CA GLN A 488 -15.66 -10.43 -12.70
C GLN A 488 -16.04 -11.89 -12.87
N MET A 489 -15.46 -12.71 -11.99
CA MET A 489 -15.78 -14.12 -11.83
C MET A 489 -16.11 -14.37 -10.37
N GLY A 490 -17.21 -15.08 -10.10
CA GLY A 490 -17.70 -15.34 -8.74
C GLY A 490 -18.37 -16.70 -8.62
N TYR A 491 -18.67 -17.10 -7.38
CA TYR A 491 -19.42 -18.32 -7.05
C TYR A 491 -20.92 -18.00 -6.88
#